data_AF-A0A7X7H8Z1-F1
#
_entry.id   AF-A0A7X7H8Z1-F1
#
_cell.length_a   1.000
_cell.length_b   1.000
_cell.length_c   1.000
_cell.angle_alpha   90.00
_cell.angle_beta   90.00
_cell.angle_gamma   90.00
#
_symmetry.space_group_name_H-M   'P 1'
#
loop_
_entity.id
_entity.type
_entity.pdbx_description
1 polymer ?
#
loop_
_entity_poly.entity_id
_entity_poly.type
_entity_poly.pdbx_seq_one_letter_code
_entity_poly.pdbx_strand_id
1 'polypeptide(L)'
;DEMLPKQITFMTSTYFVGIDISEQFHLISISESTEQQTHTLLSEDRLEQIVGRCRIQDGVYSETIVYKSREIEPDTYPSSNSLSQEDIKIKILRDASTLINHINTIPKLEEIFSNLRPWLRNTNIDDIIHNSIYKYNDLKPVKLLRSNINGEVQVAYLNIDNILIQHNTLTYLYLTKHALREILSSRGHIITWEDIQEEAGRISPQNQENINEHIMRVEENETERIIGHLRNGNSIQERASLANDFKFNSHPSPNGKQFIDRFLELQIFVDFDSITEKLTQRMTSNQYNALYNSVKFWALSERHPFKIIFKEKFPLGIRKTGRDILENLNTIFSSLGLMSVESNKKAISYMKMFCTLSDRIRDRSRGNVYEILDYNVNGFHGEPASIIEANIPISGLFRFT
;
A
#
# COMPACT_ATOMS: atom_id res chain seq x y z
N ASP A 1 14.57 0.77 -31.69
CA ASP A 1 15.35 -0.41 -32.08
C ASP A 1 14.52 -1.66 -31.86
N GLU A 2 14.42 -2.51 -32.88
CA GLU A 2 13.70 -3.80 -32.88
C GLU A 2 14.55 -4.95 -32.28
N MET A 3 15.62 -4.58 -31.57
CA MET A 3 16.56 -5.49 -30.91
C MET A 3 16.36 -5.39 -29.40
N LEU A 4 16.52 -6.50 -28.70
CA LEU A 4 16.53 -6.57 -27.23
C LEU A 4 17.75 -5.78 -26.71
N PRO A 5 17.57 -5.02 -25.61
CA PRO A 5 18.59 -4.11 -25.10
C PRO A 5 19.81 -4.81 -24.51
N LYS A 6 19.65 -6.06 -24.07
CA LYS A 6 20.66 -6.87 -23.36
C LYS A 6 20.46 -8.36 -23.64
N GLN A 7 21.52 -9.13 -23.39
CA GLN A 7 21.54 -10.59 -23.50
C GLN A 7 20.41 -11.28 -22.72
N ILE A 8 20.11 -10.77 -21.52
CA ILE A 8 18.94 -11.18 -20.75
C ILE A 8 18.06 -9.95 -20.62
N THR A 9 16.84 -10.05 -21.15
CA THR A 9 15.86 -8.97 -21.09
C THR A 9 14.62 -9.44 -20.35
N PHE A 10 14.30 -8.76 -19.26
CA PHE A 10 13.07 -8.99 -18.51
C PHE A 10 11.96 -8.10 -19.09
N MET A 11 10.87 -8.72 -19.51
CA MET A 11 9.68 -8.03 -20.01
C MET A 11 8.45 -8.52 -19.28
N THR A 12 7.49 -7.61 -19.03
CA THR A 12 6.16 -8.02 -18.58
C THR A 12 5.25 -8.22 -19.79
N SER A 13 4.24 -9.08 -19.68
CA SER A 13 3.28 -9.34 -20.76
C SER A 13 2.52 -8.10 -21.23
N THR A 14 2.45 -7.04 -20.41
CA THR A 14 1.87 -5.74 -20.77
C THR A 14 2.74 -4.94 -21.73
N TYR A 15 4.06 -5.13 -21.73
CA TYR A 15 4.97 -4.45 -22.65
C TYR A 15 5.04 -5.11 -24.03
N PHE A 16 4.52 -6.33 -24.20
CA PHE A 16 4.48 -6.99 -25.52
C PHE A 16 3.49 -6.34 -26.51
N VAL A 17 2.68 -5.36 -26.08
CA VAL A 17 1.80 -4.63 -26.99
C VAL A 17 2.61 -3.60 -27.79
N GLY A 18 2.79 -3.85 -29.09
CA GLY A 18 3.44 -2.91 -30.01
C GLY A 18 4.95 -3.04 -30.11
N ILE A 19 5.55 -4.12 -29.57
CA ILE A 19 6.95 -4.45 -29.77
C ILE A 19 7.05 -5.51 -30.87
N ASP A 20 7.87 -5.25 -31.87
CA ASP A 20 8.32 -6.23 -32.85
C ASP A 20 9.78 -6.59 -32.55
N ILE A 21 10.08 -7.88 -32.46
CA ILE A 21 11.42 -8.38 -32.15
C ILE A 21 12.00 -8.97 -33.43
N SER A 22 13.08 -8.37 -33.90
CA SER A 22 13.79 -8.71 -35.13
C SER A 22 15.13 -9.40 -34.83
N GLU A 23 15.15 -10.24 -33.79
CA GLU A 23 16.28 -11.11 -33.47
C GLU A 23 15.84 -12.47 -32.94
N GLN A 24 16.78 -13.41 -32.85
CA GLN A 24 16.53 -14.77 -32.41
C GLN A 24 16.79 -14.91 -30.90
N PHE A 25 15.91 -15.62 -30.18
CA PHE A 25 16.01 -15.73 -28.72
C PHE A 25 15.39 -17.01 -28.17
N HIS A 26 15.74 -17.32 -26.91
CA HIS A 26 15.02 -18.30 -26.09
C HIS A 26 13.96 -17.56 -25.26
N LEU A 27 12.72 -18.03 -25.31
CA LEU A 27 11.62 -17.44 -24.56
C LEU A 27 11.40 -18.20 -23.25
N ILE A 28 11.42 -17.49 -22.14
CA ILE A 28 11.08 -18.03 -20.82
C ILE A 28 9.89 -17.25 -20.26
N SER A 29 8.74 -17.92 -20.16
CA SER A 29 7.50 -17.36 -19.64
C SER A 29 7.31 -17.83 -18.20
N ILE A 30 7.11 -16.88 -17.27
CA ILE A 30 6.93 -17.18 -15.84
C ILE A 30 5.51 -16.80 -15.42
N SER A 31 4.76 -17.75 -14.87
CA SER A 31 3.38 -17.55 -14.38
C SER A 31 3.22 -18.06 -12.94
N GLU A 32 2.56 -17.29 -12.08
CA GLU A 32 2.38 -17.68 -10.68
C GLU A 32 0.91 -17.58 -10.26
N SER A 33 0.29 -18.71 -9.94
CA SER A 33 -1.14 -18.80 -9.65
C SER A 33 -1.54 -18.53 -8.19
N THR A 34 -0.64 -17.94 -7.40
CA THR A 34 -0.93 -17.52 -6.02
C THR A 34 -1.95 -16.38 -6.02
N GLU A 35 -2.71 -16.23 -4.93
CA GLU A 35 -3.74 -15.18 -4.82
C GLU A 35 -3.21 -13.76 -5.07
N GLN A 36 -1.94 -13.52 -4.71
CA GLN A 36 -1.31 -12.21 -4.80
C GLN A 36 -0.68 -11.95 -6.17
N GLN A 37 -0.61 -12.96 -7.05
CA GLN A 37 0.09 -12.85 -8.32
C GLN A 37 -0.77 -13.20 -9.54
N THR A 38 -2.10 -13.34 -9.42
CA THR A 38 -3.01 -13.67 -10.55
C THR A 38 -2.86 -12.83 -11.83
N HIS A 39 -2.36 -11.60 -11.72
CA HIS A 39 -1.98 -10.75 -12.86
C HIS A 39 -0.83 -11.29 -13.75
N THR A 40 -0.04 -12.26 -13.28
CA THR A 40 1.06 -12.89 -14.03
C THR A 40 0.58 -14.07 -14.87
N LEU A 41 -0.67 -14.51 -14.70
CA LEU A 41 -1.23 -15.65 -15.41
C LEU A 41 -1.28 -15.36 -16.92
N LEU A 42 -0.72 -16.28 -17.70
CA LEU A 42 -0.75 -16.23 -19.16
C LEU A 42 -1.80 -17.20 -19.69
N SER A 43 -2.77 -16.67 -20.44
CA SER A 43 -3.66 -17.51 -21.25
C SER A 43 -2.91 -18.08 -22.45
N GLU A 44 -3.48 -19.10 -23.09
CA GLU A 44 -2.95 -19.68 -24.32
C GLU A 44 -2.76 -18.62 -25.40
N ASP A 45 -3.79 -17.80 -25.64
CA ASP A 45 -3.73 -16.71 -26.61
C ASP A 45 -2.61 -15.70 -26.29
N ARG A 46 -2.30 -15.48 -24.99
CA ARG A 46 -1.19 -14.60 -24.60
C ARG A 46 0.16 -15.22 -24.89
N LEU A 47 0.33 -16.52 -24.65
CA LEU A 47 1.56 -17.25 -24.99
C LEU A 47 1.80 -17.19 -26.51
N GLU A 48 0.78 -17.51 -27.30
CA GLU A 48 0.83 -17.41 -28.77
C GLU A 48 1.15 -15.98 -29.24
N GLN A 49 0.52 -14.97 -28.64
CA GLN A 49 0.80 -13.58 -28.94
C GLN A 49 2.22 -13.15 -28.59
N ILE A 50 2.81 -13.68 -27.50
CA ILE A 50 4.20 -13.37 -27.12
C ILE A 50 5.17 -13.98 -28.14
N VAL A 51 4.97 -15.26 -28.49
CA VAL A 51 5.78 -15.95 -29.50
C VAL A 51 5.67 -15.24 -30.86
N GLY A 52 4.46 -14.85 -31.26
CA GLY A 52 4.19 -14.17 -32.53
C GLY A 52 4.78 -12.77 -32.69
N ARG A 53 5.49 -12.26 -31.67
CA ARG A 53 6.19 -10.96 -31.70
C ARG A 53 7.57 -11.08 -32.30
N CYS A 54 8.11 -12.29 -32.37
CA CYS A 54 9.27 -12.57 -33.19
C CYS A 54 8.88 -12.51 -34.67
N ARG A 55 9.45 -11.56 -35.42
CA ARG A 55 9.17 -11.38 -36.86
C ARG A 55 10.05 -12.22 -37.76
N ILE A 56 11.04 -12.91 -37.17
CA ILE A 56 11.90 -13.85 -37.86
C ILE A 56 11.22 -15.21 -37.87
N GLN A 57 11.04 -15.78 -39.07
CA GLN A 57 10.59 -17.16 -39.22
C GLN A 57 11.56 -18.09 -38.48
N ASP A 58 11.04 -18.94 -37.60
CA ASP A 58 11.82 -19.83 -36.73
C ASP A 58 12.83 -19.09 -35.82
N GLY A 59 12.53 -17.82 -35.48
CA GLY A 59 13.42 -17.01 -34.64
C GLY A 59 13.35 -17.31 -33.14
N VAL A 60 12.29 -17.98 -32.67
CA VAL A 60 12.21 -18.46 -31.28
C VAL A 60 12.82 -19.86 -31.21
N TYR A 61 14.01 -19.98 -30.61
CA TYR A 61 14.74 -21.24 -30.55
C TYR A 61 14.11 -22.27 -29.63
N SER A 62 13.58 -21.80 -28.50
CA SER A 62 12.83 -22.63 -27.55
C SER A 62 11.87 -21.76 -26.76
N GLU A 63 10.76 -22.34 -26.37
CA GLU A 63 9.83 -21.76 -25.40
C GLU A 63 9.83 -22.62 -24.13
N THR A 64 10.03 -21.99 -22.99
CA THR A 64 9.98 -22.63 -21.67
C THR A 64 8.96 -21.90 -20.82
N ILE A 65 7.97 -22.62 -20.32
CA ILE A 65 6.96 -22.07 -19.41
C ILE A 65 7.23 -22.60 -18.01
N VAL A 66 7.57 -21.71 -17.09
CA VAL A 66 7.75 -22.02 -15.67
C VAL A 66 6.52 -21.51 -14.94
N TYR A 67 5.77 -22.41 -14.32
CA TYR A 67 4.56 -22.01 -13.60
C TYR A 67 4.39 -22.73 -12.27
N LYS A 68 3.75 -22.04 -11.34
CA LYS A 68 3.22 -22.61 -10.09
C LYS A 68 1.71 -22.75 -10.24
N SER A 69 1.19 -23.96 -10.06
CA SER A 69 -0.26 -24.24 -10.01
C SER A 69 -0.81 -24.12 -8.60
N ARG A 70 -2.15 -24.07 -8.45
CA ARG A 70 -2.80 -24.08 -7.13
C ARG A 70 -2.85 -25.45 -6.47
N GLU A 71 -2.69 -26.51 -7.26
CA GLU A 71 -2.74 -27.91 -6.78
C GLU A 71 -4.04 -28.24 -6.03
N ILE A 72 -5.13 -27.59 -6.41
CA ILE A 72 -6.46 -27.91 -5.88
C ILE A 72 -7.09 -28.89 -6.86
N GLU A 73 -7.41 -30.10 -6.42
CA GLU A 73 -8.15 -31.01 -7.27
C GLU A 73 -9.54 -30.44 -7.53
N PRO A 74 -10.07 -30.56 -8.77
CA PRO A 74 -11.36 -29.98 -9.15
C PRO A 74 -12.50 -30.37 -8.19
N ASP A 75 -12.41 -31.58 -7.64
CA ASP A 75 -13.42 -32.20 -6.77
C ASP A 75 -13.36 -31.70 -5.31
N THR A 76 -12.23 -31.12 -4.89
CA THR A 76 -12.02 -30.53 -3.56
C THR A 76 -12.03 -29.00 -3.56
N TYR A 77 -12.09 -28.36 -4.73
CA TYR A 77 -12.42 -26.93 -4.78
C TYR A 77 -13.82 -26.77 -4.18
N PRO A 78 -13.98 -26.07 -3.03
CA PRO A 78 -15.23 -26.11 -2.30
C PRO A 78 -16.36 -25.65 -3.22
N SER A 79 -17.28 -26.57 -3.51
CA SER A 79 -18.48 -26.38 -4.32
C SER A 79 -19.40 -25.28 -3.76
N SER A 80 -19.14 -24.81 -2.54
CA SER A 80 -19.76 -23.66 -1.90
C SER A 80 -19.17 -22.29 -2.30
N ASN A 81 -17.98 -22.25 -2.93
CA ASN A 81 -17.32 -21.02 -3.42
C ASN A 81 -17.03 -21.04 -4.94
N SER A 82 -17.28 -22.15 -5.64
CA SER A 82 -17.16 -22.24 -7.10
C SER A 82 -18.40 -21.67 -7.80
N LEU A 83 -18.65 -20.37 -7.60
CA LEU A 83 -19.57 -19.64 -8.47
C LEU A 83 -19.10 -19.80 -9.92
N SER A 84 -20.01 -20.16 -10.83
CA SER A 84 -19.68 -20.15 -12.26
C SER A 84 -19.23 -18.75 -12.67
N GLN A 85 -18.52 -18.61 -13.80
CA GLN A 85 -18.14 -17.30 -14.31
C GLN A 85 -19.34 -16.34 -14.39
N GLU A 86 -20.51 -16.87 -14.77
CA GLU A 86 -21.74 -16.09 -14.85
C GLU A 86 -22.25 -15.67 -13.48
N ASP A 87 -22.19 -16.56 -12.48
CA ASP A 87 -22.59 -16.23 -11.11
C ASP A 87 -21.67 -15.16 -10.49
N ILE A 88 -20.36 -15.23 -10.76
CA ILE A 88 -19.39 -14.22 -10.33
C ILE A 88 -19.73 -12.88 -10.98
N LYS A 89 -19.97 -12.87 -12.29
CA LYS A 89 -20.35 -11.67 -13.03
C LYS A 89 -21.64 -11.06 -12.48
N ILE A 90 -22.67 -11.86 -12.27
CA ILE A 90 -23.96 -11.42 -11.69
C ILE A 90 -23.73 -10.80 -10.31
N LYS A 91 -22.94 -11.45 -9.45
CA LYS A 91 -22.62 -10.95 -8.11
C LYS A 91 -21.90 -9.60 -8.17
N ILE A 92 -20.85 -9.48 -8.99
CA ILE A 92 -20.10 -8.23 -9.16
C ILE A 92 -21.01 -7.10 -9.63
N LEU A 93 -21.85 -7.35 -10.64
CA LEU A 93 -22.77 -6.35 -11.19
C LEU A 93 -23.83 -5.92 -10.17
N ARG A 94 -24.34 -6.86 -9.35
CA ARG A 94 -25.29 -6.56 -8.28
C ARG A 94 -24.66 -5.68 -7.20
N ASP A 95 -23.44 -5.98 -6.80
CA ASP A 95 -22.73 -5.21 -5.77
C ASP A 95 -22.41 -3.79 -6.28
N ALA A 96 -21.93 -3.67 -7.52
CA ALA A 96 -21.70 -2.36 -8.17
C ALA A 96 -23.00 -1.55 -8.29
N SER A 97 -24.11 -2.20 -8.67
CA SER A 97 -25.43 -1.56 -8.75
C SER A 97 -25.92 -1.07 -7.39
N THR A 98 -25.63 -1.82 -6.31
CA THR A 98 -25.97 -1.43 -4.94
C THR A 98 -25.26 -0.15 -4.53
N LEU A 99 -23.96 -0.03 -4.85
CA LEU A 99 -23.18 1.18 -4.57
C LEU A 99 -23.67 2.39 -5.40
N ILE A 100 -23.96 2.19 -6.69
CA ILE A 100 -24.51 3.25 -7.54
C ILE A 100 -25.88 3.71 -7.02
N ASN A 101 -26.75 2.78 -6.63
CA ASN A 101 -28.05 3.11 -6.06
C ASN A 101 -27.90 3.89 -4.75
N HIS A 102 -26.92 3.55 -3.90
CA HIS A 102 -26.62 4.32 -2.71
C HIS A 102 -26.23 5.77 -3.05
N ILE A 103 -25.28 5.96 -3.97
CA ILE A 103 -24.84 7.29 -4.44
C ILE A 103 -26.01 8.10 -5.00
N ASN A 104 -26.84 7.50 -5.85
CA ASN A 104 -28.00 8.15 -6.46
C ASN A 104 -29.15 8.46 -5.47
N THR A 105 -29.13 7.85 -4.28
CA THR A 105 -30.13 8.08 -3.24
C THR A 105 -29.77 9.28 -2.35
N ILE A 106 -28.48 9.59 -2.18
CA ILE A 106 -28.00 10.74 -1.40
C ILE A 106 -28.69 12.05 -1.81
N PRO A 107 -28.66 12.50 -3.08
CA PRO A 107 -29.29 13.77 -3.46
C PRO A 107 -30.81 13.75 -3.26
N LYS A 108 -31.48 12.60 -3.49
CA LYS A 108 -32.93 12.44 -3.26
C LYS A 108 -33.29 12.62 -1.78
N LEU A 109 -32.47 12.10 -0.87
CA LEU A 109 -32.68 12.25 0.57
C LEU A 109 -32.44 13.70 1.02
N GLU A 110 -31.48 14.41 0.42
CA GLU A 110 -31.24 15.84 0.71
C GLU A 110 -32.41 16.74 0.29
N GLU A 111 -33.14 16.36 -0.76
CA GLU A 111 -34.36 17.05 -1.22
C GLU A 111 -35.54 16.83 -0.25
N ILE A 112 -35.76 15.59 0.19
CA ILE A 112 -36.91 15.21 1.01
C ILE A 112 -36.72 15.59 2.49
N PHE A 113 -35.51 15.41 3.04
CA PHE A 113 -35.24 15.55 4.47
C PHE A 113 -34.19 16.63 4.76
N SER A 114 -34.64 17.87 4.96
CA SER A 114 -33.77 19.03 5.23
C SER A 114 -32.83 18.84 6.42
N ASN A 115 -33.28 18.12 7.46
CA ASN A 115 -32.50 17.89 8.68
C ASN A 115 -31.35 16.90 8.49
N LEU A 116 -31.35 16.09 7.42
CA LEU A 116 -30.27 15.14 7.11
C LEU A 116 -29.15 15.77 6.27
N ARG A 117 -29.37 16.96 5.69
CA ARG A 117 -28.40 17.65 4.83
C ARG A 117 -26.99 17.79 5.44
N PRO A 118 -26.81 18.17 6.72
CA PRO A 118 -25.47 18.29 7.30
C PRO A 118 -24.71 16.97 7.34
N TRP A 119 -25.43 15.85 7.50
CA TRP A 119 -24.83 14.51 7.52
C TRP A 119 -24.55 14.01 6.10
N LEU A 120 -25.50 14.21 5.18
CA LEU A 120 -25.38 13.77 3.78
C LEU A 120 -24.27 14.53 3.02
N ARG A 121 -24.12 15.84 3.23
CA ARG A 121 -23.05 16.66 2.61
C ARG A 121 -21.64 16.26 3.01
N ASN A 122 -21.47 15.59 4.15
CA ASN A 122 -20.17 15.05 4.56
C ASN A 122 -19.82 13.74 3.83
N THR A 123 -20.76 13.19 3.06
CA THR A 123 -20.51 11.98 2.26
C THR A 123 -19.77 12.37 0.99
N ASN A 124 -18.48 12.05 0.95
CA ASN A 124 -17.67 12.28 -0.23
C ASN A 124 -17.86 11.13 -1.25
N ILE A 125 -18.42 11.45 -2.41
CA ILE A 125 -18.66 10.48 -3.49
C ILE A 125 -17.33 9.88 -3.98
N ASP A 126 -16.26 10.68 -4.04
CA ASP A 126 -14.94 10.19 -4.45
C ASP A 126 -14.39 9.17 -3.46
N ASP A 127 -14.70 9.31 -2.16
CA ASP A 127 -14.34 8.31 -1.16
C ASP A 127 -15.13 7.02 -1.35
N ILE A 128 -16.42 7.09 -1.69
CA ILE A 128 -17.21 5.87 -2.01
C ILE A 128 -16.62 5.18 -3.24
N ILE A 129 -16.30 5.93 -4.29
CA ILE A 129 -15.70 5.41 -5.49
C ILE A 129 -14.33 4.78 -5.17
N HIS A 130 -13.46 5.48 -4.43
CA HIS A 130 -12.15 4.99 -4.00
C HIS A 130 -12.26 3.71 -3.17
N ASN A 131 -13.23 3.64 -2.26
CA ASN A 131 -13.46 2.50 -1.38
C ASN A 131 -14.37 1.42 -1.97
N SER A 132 -14.78 1.53 -3.24
CA SER A 132 -15.48 0.47 -3.99
C SER A 132 -14.57 -0.71 -4.37
N ILE A 133 -13.44 -0.86 -3.68
CA ILE A 133 -12.48 -1.95 -3.88
C ILE A 133 -13.01 -3.17 -3.15
N TYR A 134 -13.24 -4.26 -3.89
CA TYR A 134 -13.72 -5.51 -3.31
C TYR A 134 -12.98 -6.72 -3.88
N LYS A 135 -12.81 -7.74 -3.04
CA LYS A 135 -12.15 -9.01 -3.39
C LYS A 135 -13.21 -10.05 -3.73
N TYR A 136 -13.19 -10.58 -4.95
CA TYR A 136 -14.03 -11.70 -5.37
C TYR A 136 -13.21 -12.98 -5.39
N ASN A 137 -13.59 -13.95 -4.57
CA ASN A 137 -12.86 -15.20 -4.36
C ASN A 137 -11.38 -14.92 -4.04
N ASP A 138 -10.46 -15.63 -4.69
CA ASP A 138 -9.03 -15.57 -4.43
C ASP A 138 -8.28 -14.69 -5.44
N LEU A 139 -8.99 -13.72 -6.02
CA LEU A 139 -8.45 -12.79 -7.01
C LEU A 139 -8.02 -11.49 -6.34
N LYS A 140 -7.25 -10.66 -7.05
CA LYS A 140 -6.88 -9.34 -6.55
C LYS A 140 -8.12 -8.46 -6.34
N PRO A 141 -8.16 -7.65 -5.26
CA PRO A 141 -9.20 -6.65 -5.10
C PRO A 141 -9.19 -5.65 -6.25
N VAL A 142 -10.36 -5.32 -6.78
CA VAL A 142 -10.48 -4.28 -7.81
C VAL A 142 -11.57 -3.29 -7.47
N LYS A 143 -11.42 -2.10 -8.02
CA LYS A 143 -12.39 -1.01 -7.92
C LYS A 143 -13.60 -1.30 -8.81
N LEU A 144 -14.79 -1.31 -8.23
CA LEU A 144 -16.05 -1.58 -8.95
C LEU A 144 -16.63 -0.37 -9.68
N LEU A 145 -16.32 0.84 -9.20
CA LEU A 145 -16.88 2.08 -9.72
C LEU A 145 -15.81 2.99 -10.35
N ARG A 146 -16.25 3.84 -11.27
CA ARG A 146 -15.45 4.91 -11.88
C ARG A 146 -16.32 6.13 -12.14
N SER A 147 -15.69 7.31 -12.19
CA SER A 147 -16.33 8.50 -12.77
C SER A 147 -16.07 8.53 -14.28
N ASN A 148 -17.09 8.89 -15.06
CA ASN A 148 -16.92 9.15 -16.49
C ASN A 148 -16.42 10.58 -16.74
N ILE A 149 -16.23 10.96 -18.01
CA ILE A 149 -15.77 12.30 -18.40
C ILE A 149 -16.71 13.43 -17.96
N ASN A 150 -17.98 13.12 -17.67
CA ASN A 150 -18.99 14.05 -17.22
C ASN A 150 -19.12 14.07 -15.68
N GLY A 151 -18.27 13.32 -14.96
CA GLY A 151 -18.33 13.20 -13.50
C GLY A 151 -19.41 12.24 -12.98
N GLU A 152 -20.11 11.52 -13.85
CA GLU A 152 -21.15 10.57 -13.44
C GLU A 152 -20.52 9.24 -13.01
N VAL A 153 -21.04 8.68 -11.92
CA VAL A 153 -20.56 7.40 -11.38
C VAL A 153 -21.12 6.24 -12.17
N GLN A 154 -20.24 5.39 -12.69
CA GLN A 154 -20.57 4.23 -13.50
C GLN A 154 -19.81 2.99 -13.04
N VAL A 155 -20.30 1.82 -13.49
CA VAL A 155 -19.61 0.54 -13.31
C VAL A 155 -18.28 0.54 -14.07
N ALA A 156 -17.23 0.04 -13.44
CA ALA A 156 -15.91 -0.14 -14.04
C ALA A 156 -15.81 -1.46 -14.80
N TYR A 157 -16.54 -1.60 -15.92
CA TYR A 157 -16.60 -2.85 -16.70
C TYR A 157 -15.23 -3.42 -17.07
N LEU A 158 -14.25 -2.60 -17.45
CA LEU A 158 -12.89 -3.06 -17.76
C LEU A 158 -12.23 -3.81 -16.58
N ASN A 159 -12.46 -3.36 -15.34
CA ASN A 159 -11.94 -4.04 -14.16
C ASN A 159 -12.67 -5.37 -13.95
N ILE A 160 -13.98 -5.40 -14.18
CA ILE A 160 -14.80 -6.61 -14.07
C ILE A 160 -14.36 -7.65 -15.10
N ASP A 161 -14.21 -7.25 -16.36
CA ASP A 161 -13.77 -8.13 -17.44
C ASP A 161 -12.38 -8.72 -17.14
N ASN A 162 -11.47 -7.90 -16.61
CA ASN A 162 -10.15 -8.38 -16.19
C ASN A 162 -10.22 -9.42 -15.06
N ILE A 163 -11.11 -9.25 -14.07
CA ILE A 163 -11.36 -10.28 -13.03
C ILE A 163 -11.81 -11.58 -13.70
N LEU A 164 -12.80 -11.50 -14.58
CA LEU A 164 -13.39 -12.69 -15.21
C LEU A 164 -12.37 -13.44 -16.07
N ILE A 165 -11.55 -12.71 -16.83
CA ILE A 165 -10.45 -13.29 -17.62
C ILE A 165 -9.44 -13.99 -16.71
N GLN A 166 -9.02 -13.35 -15.61
CA GLN A 166 -8.08 -13.94 -14.66
C GLN A 166 -8.66 -15.17 -13.98
N HIS A 167 -9.91 -15.11 -13.56
CA HIS A 167 -10.63 -16.24 -12.96
C HIS A 167 -10.63 -17.43 -13.93
N ASN A 168 -11.05 -17.20 -15.17
CA ASN A 168 -11.11 -18.24 -16.17
C ASN A 168 -9.74 -18.84 -16.47
N THR A 169 -8.73 -17.99 -16.67
CA THR A 169 -7.36 -18.43 -16.94
C THR A 169 -6.85 -19.29 -15.78
N LEU A 170 -7.08 -18.86 -14.55
CA LEU A 170 -6.71 -19.59 -13.35
C LEU A 170 -7.39 -20.97 -13.28
N THR A 171 -8.72 -20.99 -13.35
CA THR A 171 -9.52 -22.22 -13.21
C THR A 171 -9.23 -23.20 -14.34
N TYR A 172 -9.03 -22.70 -15.56
CA TYR A 172 -8.86 -23.53 -16.76
C TYR A 172 -7.43 -24.04 -16.94
N LEU A 173 -6.41 -23.22 -16.67
CA LEU A 173 -5.01 -23.55 -16.99
C LEU A 173 -4.13 -23.84 -15.78
N TYR A 174 -4.39 -23.24 -14.63
CA TYR A 174 -3.44 -23.21 -13.50
C TYR A 174 -4.00 -23.79 -12.19
N LEU A 175 -5.23 -24.32 -12.21
CA LEU A 175 -5.86 -24.91 -11.03
C LEU A 175 -5.14 -26.19 -10.60
N THR A 176 -4.92 -27.08 -11.57
CA THR A 176 -4.18 -28.33 -11.41
C THR A 176 -2.83 -28.22 -12.11
N LYS A 177 -1.88 -29.05 -11.69
CA LYS A 177 -0.52 -29.02 -12.25
C LYS A 177 -0.43 -29.44 -13.72
N HIS A 178 -1.39 -30.21 -14.22
CA HIS A 178 -1.35 -30.77 -15.57
C HIS A 178 -2.20 -30.01 -16.60
N ALA A 179 -3.16 -29.20 -16.15
CA ALA A 179 -4.15 -28.57 -17.04
C ALA A 179 -3.53 -27.81 -18.21
N LEU A 180 -2.59 -26.89 -17.94
CA LEU A 180 -1.89 -26.14 -18.99
C LEU A 180 -1.22 -27.06 -20.03
N ARG A 181 -0.51 -28.11 -19.57
CA ARG A 181 0.16 -29.07 -20.45
C ARG A 181 -0.84 -29.82 -21.33
N GLU A 182 -1.91 -30.34 -20.74
CA GLU A 182 -2.92 -31.12 -21.46
C GLU A 182 -3.59 -30.30 -22.54
N ILE A 183 -3.93 -29.05 -22.20
CA ILE A 183 -4.58 -28.11 -23.11
C ILE A 183 -3.64 -27.74 -24.26
N LEU A 184 -2.39 -27.36 -23.98
CA LEU A 184 -1.41 -27.08 -25.04
C LEU A 184 -1.14 -28.32 -25.91
N SER A 185 -1.06 -29.52 -25.31
CA SER A 185 -0.88 -30.77 -26.07
C SER A 185 -2.08 -31.04 -26.98
N SER A 186 -3.30 -30.77 -26.52
CA SER A 186 -4.52 -30.94 -27.30
C SER A 186 -4.60 -30.02 -28.52
N ARG A 187 -3.94 -28.85 -28.47
CA ARG A 187 -3.77 -27.92 -29.59
C ARG A 187 -2.64 -28.30 -30.56
N GLY A 188 -1.93 -29.40 -30.30
CA GLY A 188 -0.88 -29.92 -31.17
C GLY A 188 0.51 -29.41 -30.86
N HIS A 189 0.74 -28.75 -29.72
CA HIS A 189 2.08 -28.37 -29.29
C HIS A 189 2.89 -29.59 -28.84
N ILE A 190 4.19 -29.62 -29.16
CA ILE A 190 5.12 -30.65 -28.73
C ILE A 190 5.71 -30.23 -27.39
N ILE A 191 5.40 -30.95 -26.31
CA ILE A 191 5.71 -30.53 -24.94
C ILE A 191 6.54 -31.59 -24.22
N THR A 192 7.68 -31.15 -23.69
CA THR A 192 8.41 -31.84 -22.63
C THR A 192 8.00 -31.23 -21.28
N TRP A 193 7.63 -32.07 -20.32
CA TRP A 193 7.15 -31.62 -19.02
C TRP A 193 7.93 -32.30 -17.89
N GLU A 194 8.27 -31.51 -16.87
CA GLU A 194 8.99 -31.96 -15.68
C GLU A 194 8.30 -31.39 -14.43
N ASP A 195 8.07 -32.25 -13.43
CA ASP A 195 7.57 -31.84 -12.11
C ASP A 195 8.77 -31.41 -11.25
N ILE A 196 8.85 -30.11 -10.97
CA ILE A 196 9.95 -29.55 -10.19
C ILE A 196 9.50 -29.40 -8.74
N GLN A 197 9.98 -30.28 -7.87
CA GLN A 197 9.81 -30.11 -6.43
C GLN A 197 10.70 -28.95 -5.94
N GLU A 198 10.10 -28.02 -5.20
CA GLU A 198 10.83 -26.90 -4.61
C GLU A 198 11.67 -27.41 -3.44
N GLU A 199 12.95 -27.74 -3.69
CA GLU A 199 13.89 -28.04 -2.61
C GLU A 199 14.13 -26.77 -1.80
N ALA A 200 13.83 -26.83 -0.50
CA ALA A 200 14.13 -25.75 0.43
C ALA A 200 15.64 -25.43 0.36
N GLY A 201 15.99 -24.21 -0.08
CA GLY A 201 17.38 -23.74 -0.10
C GLY A 201 18.03 -23.56 -1.48
N ARG A 202 17.28 -23.46 -2.58
CA ARG A 202 17.85 -23.14 -3.92
C ARG A 202 18.70 -21.87 -3.95
N ILE A 203 18.36 -20.90 -3.11
CA ILE A 203 19.17 -19.70 -2.90
C ILE A 203 19.99 -19.92 -1.64
N SER A 204 21.32 -19.97 -1.77
CA SER A 204 22.20 -20.05 -0.61
C SER A 204 21.96 -18.87 0.33
N PRO A 205 22.11 -19.02 1.66
CA PRO A 205 21.98 -17.90 2.60
C PRO A 205 22.81 -16.69 2.18
N GLN A 206 24.02 -16.93 1.66
CA GLN A 206 24.90 -15.89 1.13
C GLN A 206 24.30 -15.15 -0.06
N ASN A 207 23.68 -15.85 -1.01
CA ASN A 207 23.01 -15.21 -2.15
C ASN A 207 21.80 -14.40 -1.69
N GLN A 208 21.05 -14.89 -0.70
CA GLN A 208 19.92 -14.16 -0.14
C GLN A 208 20.36 -12.87 0.57
N GLU A 209 21.45 -12.93 1.34
CA GLU A 209 22.06 -11.75 1.95
C GLU A 209 22.53 -10.75 0.89
N ASN A 210 23.24 -11.22 -0.14
CA ASN A 210 23.70 -10.37 -1.25
C ASN A 210 22.53 -9.68 -1.98
N ILE A 211 21.42 -10.41 -2.21
CA ILE A 211 20.21 -9.84 -2.81
C ILE A 211 19.61 -8.78 -1.89
N ASN A 212 19.47 -9.06 -0.60
CA ASN A 212 18.90 -8.13 0.38
C ASN A 212 19.75 -6.85 0.48
N GLU A 213 21.07 -6.96 0.52
CA GLU A 213 21.99 -5.82 0.50
C GLU A 213 21.86 -5.01 -0.79
N HIS A 214 21.77 -5.67 -1.94
CA HIS A 214 21.60 -4.99 -3.22
C HIS A 214 20.29 -4.19 -3.26
N ILE A 215 19.18 -4.80 -2.80
CA ILE A 215 17.88 -4.11 -2.70
C ILE A 215 17.99 -2.91 -1.76
N MET A 216 18.64 -3.05 -0.60
CA MET A 216 18.84 -1.94 0.33
C MET A 216 19.60 -0.78 -0.33
N ARG A 217 20.71 -1.07 -1.01
CA ARG A 217 21.50 -0.04 -1.70
C ARG A 217 20.70 0.64 -2.81
N VAL A 218 19.88 -0.08 -3.56
CA VAL A 218 19.03 0.50 -4.62
C VAL A 218 18.01 1.48 -4.02
N GLU A 219 17.37 1.12 -2.90
CA GLU A 219 16.40 1.97 -2.21
C GLU A 219 17.06 3.18 -1.53
N GLU A 220 18.24 3.00 -0.93
CA GLU A 220 19.04 4.11 -0.36
C GLU A 220 19.44 5.10 -1.46
N ASN A 221 19.98 4.61 -2.58
CA ASN A 221 20.32 5.44 -3.74
C ASN A 221 19.11 6.18 -4.31
N GLU A 222 17.93 5.54 -4.37
CA GLU A 222 16.69 6.21 -4.79
C GLU A 222 16.29 7.31 -3.81
N THR A 223 16.38 7.05 -2.51
CA THR A 223 16.08 8.04 -1.45
C THR A 223 17.01 9.25 -1.55
N GLU A 224 18.31 9.02 -1.72
CA GLU A 224 19.30 10.09 -1.92
C GLU A 224 19.02 10.89 -3.19
N ARG A 225 18.62 10.24 -4.30
CA ARG A 225 18.22 10.93 -5.53
C ARG A 225 16.99 11.81 -5.31
N ILE A 226 15.98 11.32 -4.58
CA ILE A 226 14.79 12.09 -4.23
C ILE A 226 15.20 13.30 -3.39
N ILE A 227 15.94 13.09 -2.30
CA ILE A 227 16.41 14.17 -1.41
C ILE A 227 17.26 15.20 -2.18
N GLY A 228 18.19 14.74 -3.02
CA GLY A 228 19.02 15.59 -3.86
C GLY A 228 18.21 16.44 -4.83
N HIS A 229 17.15 15.87 -5.43
CA HIS A 229 16.24 16.61 -6.29
C HIS A 229 15.45 17.68 -5.51
N LEU A 230 14.91 17.33 -4.34
CA LEU A 230 14.13 18.22 -3.48
C LEU A 230 14.96 19.36 -2.89
N ARG A 231 16.27 19.14 -2.68
CA ARG A 231 17.19 20.15 -2.14
C ARG A 231 17.31 21.39 -3.02
N ASN A 232 16.96 21.30 -4.31
CA ASN A 232 16.95 22.43 -5.23
C ASN A 232 15.81 23.43 -4.96
N GLY A 233 14.80 23.06 -4.18
CA GLY A 233 13.71 23.96 -3.77
C GLY A 233 14.10 24.79 -2.54
N ASN A 234 13.88 26.10 -2.61
CA ASN A 234 14.18 27.05 -1.54
C ASN A 234 12.97 27.33 -0.64
N SER A 235 11.76 26.96 -1.07
CA SER A 235 10.52 27.12 -0.30
C SER A 235 9.75 25.79 -0.18
N ILE A 236 8.79 25.73 0.76
CA ILE A 236 7.89 24.58 0.92
C ILE A 236 7.11 24.31 -0.38
N GLN A 237 6.64 25.37 -1.04
CA GLN A 237 5.87 25.29 -2.28
C GLN A 237 6.73 24.78 -3.44
N GLU A 238 7.96 25.27 -3.58
CA GLU A 238 8.91 24.77 -4.59
C GLU A 238 9.24 23.30 -4.38
N ARG A 239 9.51 22.89 -3.13
CA ARG A 239 9.77 21.47 -2.81
C ARG A 239 8.55 20.59 -3.06
N ALA A 240 7.35 21.08 -2.78
CA ALA A 240 6.12 20.37 -3.12
C ALA A 240 5.96 20.20 -4.65
N SER A 241 6.31 21.23 -5.43
CA SER A 241 6.30 21.13 -6.89
C SER A 241 7.32 20.11 -7.40
N LEU A 242 8.56 20.16 -6.90
CA LEU A 242 9.64 19.21 -7.25
C LEU A 242 9.29 17.77 -6.86
N ALA A 243 8.68 17.57 -5.68
CA ALA A 243 8.22 16.28 -5.22
C ALA A 243 7.16 15.67 -6.15
N ASN A 244 6.18 16.49 -6.57
CA ASN A 244 5.16 16.04 -7.52
C ASN A 244 5.77 15.76 -8.89
N ASP A 245 6.63 16.66 -9.40
CA ASP A 245 7.36 16.46 -10.66
C ASP A 245 8.13 15.13 -10.66
N PHE A 246 8.92 14.86 -9.62
CA PHE A 246 9.64 13.59 -9.48
C PHE A 246 8.69 12.39 -9.46
N LYS A 247 7.58 12.49 -8.73
CA LYS A 247 6.57 11.42 -8.62
C LYS A 247 5.94 11.05 -9.97
N PHE A 248 5.72 12.03 -10.86
CA PHE A 248 5.11 11.81 -12.16
C PHE A 248 6.11 11.47 -13.26
N ASN A 249 7.27 12.15 -13.29
CA ASN A 249 8.20 12.09 -14.41
C ASN A 249 9.38 11.12 -14.20
N SER A 250 9.77 10.83 -12.95
CA SER A 250 10.92 9.97 -12.65
C SER A 250 10.55 8.51 -12.35
N HIS A 251 9.25 8.19 -12.38
CA HIS A 251 8.69 6.85 -12.10
C HIS A 251 9.34 6.14 -10.88
N PRO A 252 9.33 6.76 -9.68
CA PRO A 252 9.90 6.13 -8.49
C PRO A 252 9.21 4.81 -8.15
N SER A 253 9.94 3.97 -7.41
CA SER A 253 9.42 2.75 -6.81
C SER A 253 8.20 3.03 -5.93
N PRO A 254 7.36 2.02 -5.60
CA PRO A 254 6.27 2.19 -4.66
C PRO A 254 6.72 2.76 -3.29
N ASN A 255 7.88 2.35 -2.81
CA ASN A 255 8.48 2.84 -1.57
C ASN A 255 8.96 4.30 -1.73
N GLY A 256 9.55 4.65 -2.87
CA GLY A 256 9.91 6.03 -3.22
C GLY A 256 8.69 6.96 -3.30
N LYS A 257 7.57 6.50 -3.89
CA LYS A 257 6.31 7.26 -3.89
C LYS A 257 5.78 7.48 -2.48
N GLN A 258 5.82 6.44 -1.65
CA GLN A 258 5.39 6.53 -0.26
C GLN A 258 6.29 7.48 0.54
N PHE A 259 7.61 7.47 0.32
CA PHE A 259 8.53 8.43 0.91
C PHE A 259 8.16 9.87 0.54
N ILE A 260 7.88 10.13 -0.74
CA ILE A 260 7.45 11.45 -1.23
C ILE A 260 6.15 11.89 -0.55
N ASP A 261 5.14 11.02 -0.47
CA ASP A 261 3.85 11.35 0.15
C ASP A 261 4.01 11.70 1.64
N ARG A 262 4.87 10.96 2.35
CA ARG A 262 5.21 11.21 3.76
C ARG A 262 5.99 12.51 3.93
N PHE A 263 6.93 12.79 3.04
CA PHE A 263 7.68 14.05 3.03
C PHE A 263 6.75 15.25 2.82
N LEU A 264 5.87 15.19 1.82
CA LEU A 264 4.89 16.24 1.51
C LEU A 264 3.99 16.56 2.71
N GLU A 265 3.60 15.53 3.47
CA GLU A 265 2.75 15.68 4.66
C GLU A 265 3.47 16.36 5.83
N LEU A 266 4.77 16.09 6.03
CA LEU A 266 5.52 16.58 7.19
C LEU A 266 6.28 17.90 6.95
N GLN A 267 6.66 18.22 5.71
CA GLN A 267 7.44 19.43 5.37
C GLN A 267 6.74 20.75 5.71
N ILE A 268 5.44 20.69 5.93
CA ILE A 268 4.63 21.84 6.34
C ILE A 268 5.00 22.26 7.78
N PHE A 269 5.50 21.33 8.59
CA PHE A 269 5.74 21.54 10.01
C PHE A 269 7.23 21.59 10.34
N VAL A 270 8.04 20.69 9.76
CA VAL A 270 9.45 20.51 10.13
C VAL A 270 10.35 20.93 8.97
N ASP A 271 11.56 21.40 9.29
CA ASP A 271 12.55 21.77 8.29
C ASP A 271 13.00 20.56 7.44
N PHE A 272 13.58 20.87 6.29
CA PHE A 272 13.94 19.88 5.27
C PHE A 272 14.98 18.86 5.76
N ASP A 273 16.04 19.32 6.42
CA ASP A 273 17.14 18.45 6.85
C ASP A 273 16.66 17.51 7.97
N SER A 274 15.92 18.03 8.95
CA SER A 274 15.35 17.22 10.03
C SER A 274 14.39 16.14 9.51
N ILE A 275 13.51 16.43 8.55
CA ILE A 275 12.58 15.42 8.00
C ILE A 275 13.34 14.35 7.21
N THR A 276 14.27 14.77 6.36
CA THR A 276 14.99 13.86 5.47
C THR A 276 15.94 12.93 6.23
N GLU A 277 16.43 13.34 7.40
CA GLU A 277 17.16 12.46 8.32
C GLU A 277 16.26 11.39 8.97
N LYS A 278 15.00 11.73 9.29
CA LYS A 278 14.09 10.82 10.01
C LYS A 278 13.29 9.89 9.09
N LEU A 279 12.95 10.32 7.88
CA LEU A 279 12.18 9.50 6.94
C LEU A 279 13.06 8.47 6.25
N THR A 280 12.57 7.23 6.17
CA THR A 280 13.17 6.17 5.34
C THR A 280 12.11 5.46 4.51
N GLN A 281 12.51 4.92 3.36
CA GLN A 281 11.61 4.18 2.47
C GLN A 281 10.98 2.95 3.14
N ARG A 282 11.70 2.30 4.07
CA ARG A 282 11.25 1.07 4.75
C ARG A 282 10.49 1.30 6.05
N MET A 283 10.14 2.55 6.38
CA MET A 283 9.32 2.81 7.57
C MET A 283 7.98 2.08 7.47
N THR A 284 7.72 1.20 8.43
CA THR A 284 6.41 0.58 8.62
C THR A 284 5.35 1.65 8.92
N SER A 285 4.08 1.34 8.68
CA SER A 285 2.99 2.27 8.99
C SER A 285 2.99 2.71 10.46
N ASN A 286 3.35 1.83 11.39
CA ASN A 286 3.42 2.15 12.81
C ASN A 286 4.58 3.10 13.14
N GLN A 287 5.76 2.88 12.54
CA GLN A 287 6.91 3.80 12.70
C GLN A 287 6.58 5.18 12.13
N TYR A 288 5.97 5.22 10.95
CA TYR A 288 5.56 6.48 10.35
C TYR A 288 4.49 7.20 11.17
N ASN A 289 3.46 6.51 11.66
CA ASN A 289 2.41 7.10 12.49
C ASN A 289 2.98 7.67 13.79
N ALA A 290 3.98 7.01 14.39
CA ALA A 290 4.67 7.54 15.56
C ALA A 290 5.41 8.84 15.24
N LEU A 291 6.17 8.89 14.13
CA LEU A 291 6.82 10.12 13.66
C LEU A 291 5.78 11.22 13.37
N TYR A 292 4.74 10.91 12.61
CA TYR A 292 3.65 11.83 12.27
C TYR A 292 3.01 12.42 13.53
N ASN A 293 2.64 11.59 14.51
CA ASN A 293 2.04 12.08 15.75
C ASN A 293 2.98 12.98 16.55
N SER A 294 4.27 12.62 16.60
CA SER A 294 5.27 13.45 17.28
C SER A 294 5.49 14.80 16.61
N VAL A 295 5.50 14.85 15.28
CA VAL A 295 5.56 16.09 14.50
C VAL A 295 4.32 16.94 14.76
N LYS A 296 3.11 16.35 14.72
CA LYS A 296 1.87 17.06 14.99
C LYS A 296 1.83 17.63 16.40
N PHE A 297 2.26 16.85 17.40
CA PHE A 297 2.31 17.31 18.78
C PHE A 297 3.32 18.45 18.98
N TRP A 298 4.50 18.32 18.38
CA TRP A 298 5.51 19.37 18.40
C TRP A 298 4.98 20.66 17.76
N ALA A 299 4.28 20.56 16.63
CA ALA A 299 3.67 21.66 15.90
C ALA A 299 2.43 22.30 16.54
N LEU A 300 1.86 21.71 17.61
CA LEU A 300 0.76 22.35 18.34
C LEU A 300 1.21 23.66 18.98
N SER A 301 0.36 24.68 18.87
CA SER A 301 0.52 25.92 19.63
C SER A 301 0.70 25.62 21.11
N GLU A 302 1.59 26.35 21.78
CA GLU A 302 1.77 26.25 23.24
C GLU A 302 0.50 26.59 24.02
N ARG A 303 -0.45 27.29 23.39
CA ARG A 303 -1.78 27.59 23.96
C ARG A 303 -2.84 26.55 23.63
N HIS A 304 -2.50 25.50 22.89
CA HIS A 304 -3.44 24.47 22.49
C HIS A 304 -3.93 23.67 23.71
N PRO A 305 -5.25 23.50 23.94
CA PRO A 305 -5.78 22.84 25.14
C PRO A 305 -5.16 21.46 25.42
N PHE A 306 -5.01 20.63 24.39
CA PHE A 306 -4.33 19.34 24.52
C PHE A 306 -2.89 19.45 25.04
N LYS A 307 -2.08 20.37 24.49
CA LYS A 307 -0.66 20.52 24.87
C LYS A 307 -0.52 21.02 26.31
N ILE A 308 -1.40 21.95 26.72
CA ILE A 308 -1.48 22.45 28.10
C ILE A 308 -1.79 21.31 29.06
N ILE A 309 -2.94 20.63 28.87
CA ILE A 309 -3.39 19.55 29.77
C ILE A 309 -2.36 18.41 29.79
N PHE A 310 -1.75 18.09 28.65
CA PHE A 310 -0.71 17.07 28.57
C PHE A 310 0.51 17.43 29.43
N LYS A 311 1.05 18.64 29.29
CA LYS A 311 2.21 19.11 30.07
C LYS A 311 1.90 19.22 31.57
N GLU A 312 0.67 19.56 31.95
CA GLU A 312 0.22 19.57 33.35
C GLU A 312 0.17 18.17 33.96
N LYS A 313 -0.31 17.17 33.20
CA LYS A 313 -0.40 15.78 33.68
C LYS A 313 0.93 15.03 33.62
N PHE A 314 1.81 15.42 32.69
CA PHE A 314 3.10 14.79 32.40
C PHE A 314 4.28 15.76 32.44
N PRO A 315 4.50 16.47 33.56
CA PRO A 315 5.62 17.41 33.71
C PRO A 315 6.99 16.72 33.62
N LEU A 316 7.98 17.46 33.09
CA LEU A 316 9.35 16.98 32.94
C LEU A 316 10.00 16.64 34.29
N GLY A 317 10.87 15.62 34.29
CA GLY A 317 11.59 15.13 35.46
C GLY A 317 10.73 14.37 36.47
N ILE A 318 9.41 14.26 36.26
CA ILE A 318 8.53 13.52 37.18
C ILE A 318 8.45 12.05 36.77
N ARG A 319 8.61 11.18 37.76
CA ARG A 319 8.46 9.72 37.59
C ARG A 319 7.01 9.29 37.72
N LYS A 320 6.54 8.51 36.76
CA LYS A 320 5.18 7.96 36.71
C LYS A 320 5.24 6.45 36.52
N THR A 321 4.36 5.72 37.22
CA THR A 321 4.15 4.30 36.95
C THR A 321 3.36 4.12 35.65
N GLY A 322 3.39 2.90 35.08
CA GLY A 322 2.55 2.59 33.91
C GLY A 322 1.04 2.79 34.18
N ARG A 323 0.60 2.61 35.42
CA ARG A 323 -0.78 2.86 35.86
C ARG A 323 -1.09 4.36 35.90
N ASP A 324 -0.19 5.16 36.48
CA ASP A 324 -0.35 6.63 36.50
C ASP A 324 -0.42 7.19 35.07
N ILE A 325 0.39 6.65 34.16
CA ILE A 325 0.37 7.01 32.74
C ILE A 325 -0.98 6.68 32.11
N LEU A 326 -1.47 5.46 32.29
CA LEU A 326 -2.76 5.02 31.74
C LEU A 326 -3.93 5.88 32.24
N GLU A 327 -4.01 6.11 33.55
CA GLU A 327 -5.09 6.89 34.18
C GLU A 327 -5.08 8.34 33.70
N ASN A 328 -3.90 8.99 33.68
CA ASN A 328 -3.77 10.37 33.22
C ASN A 328 -4.09 10.49 31.72
N LEU A 329 -3.60 9.57 30.89
CA LEU A 329 -3.82 9.62 29.45
C LEU A 329 -5.30 9.36 29.11
N ASN A 330 -5.96 8.44 29.79
CA ASN A 330 -7.40 8.23 29.65
C ASN A 330 -8.22 9.44 30.11
N THR A 331 -7.77 10.16 31.15
CA THR A 331 -8.42 11.42 31.58
C THR A 331 -8.34 12.47 30.48
N ILE A 332 -7.17 12.65 29.86
CA ILE A 332 -6.98 13.57 28.74
C ILE A 332 -7.85 13.16 27.56
N PHE A 333 -7.79 11.89 27.16
CA PHE A 333 -8.49 11.39 25.98
C PHE A 333 -10.01 11.52 26.14
N SER A 334 -10.55 11.17 27.31
CA SER A 334 -11.97 11.33 27.63
C SER A 334 -12.41 12.79 27.57
N SER A 335 -11.61 13.71 28.11
CA SER A 335 -11.93 15.15 28.09
C SER A 335 -11.98 15.77 26.69
N LEU A 336 -11.43 15.07 25.69
CA LEU A 336 -11.30 15.55 24.32
C LEU A 336 -11.99 14.63 23.30
N GLY A 337 -12.84 13.71 23.76
CA GLY A 337 -13.65 12.83 22.91
C GLY A 337 -12.86 11.75 22.16
N LEU A 338 -11.67 11.38 22.64
CA LEU A 338 -10.86 10.29 22.10
C LEU A 338 -11.18 8.95 22.78
N MET A 339 -10.95 7.85 22.07
CA MET A 339 -11.15 6.48 22.60
C MET A 339 -10.23 6.18 23.79
N SER A 340 -10.70 5.40 24.75
CA SER A 340 -9.88 4.98 25.89
C SER A 340 -8.77 4.01 25.48
N VAL A 341 -7.68 4.06 26.23
CA VAL A 341 -6.54 3.15 26.13
C VAL A 341 -6.74 1.98 27.09
N GLU A 342 -6.49 0.78 26.57
CA GLU A 342 -6.88 -0.48 27.21
C GLU A 342 -5.85 -1.02 28.21
N SER A 343 -4.58 -0.63 28.09
CA SER A 343 -3.49 -1.20 28.90
C SER A 343 -2.32 -0.25 29.13
N ASN A 344 -1.59 -0.49 30.23
CA ASN A 344 -0.36 0.23 30.56
C ASN A 344 0.66 0.18 29.41
N LYS A 345 0.80 -0.98 28.74
CA LYS A 345 1.74 -1.16 27.62
C LYS A 345 1.38 -0.26 26.43
N LYS A 346 0.09 -0.21 26.08
CA LYS A 346 -0.42 0.65 25.00
C LYS A 346 -0.29 2.13 25.35
N ALA A 347 -0.57 2.49 26.60
CA ALA A 347 -0.41 3.86 27.09
C ALA A 347 1.06 4.32 27.02
N ILE A 348 2.01 3.49 27.45
CA ILE A 348 3.45 3.78 27.31
C ILE A 348 3.84 3.93 25.83
N SER A 349 3.30 3.09 24.94
CA SER A 349 3.56 3.19 23.51
C SER A 349 3.06 4.52 22.93
N TYR A 350 1.87 4.98 23.34
CA TYR A 350 1.33 6.27 22.89
C TYR A 350 2.09 7.44 23.50
N MET A 351 2.52 7.35 24.76
CA MET A 351 3.35 8.39 25.38
C MET A 351 4.65 8.65 24.61
N LYS A 352 5.28 7.59 24.07
CA LYS A 352 6.49 7.73 23.24
C LYS A 352 6.27 8.51 21.94
N MET A 353 5.02 8.75 21.54
CA MET A 353 4.69 9.60 20.39
C MET A 353 4.67 11.09 20.78
N PHE A 354 4.55 11.43 22.07
CA PHE A 354 4.38 12.80 22.54
C PHE A 354 5.54 13.29 23.41
N CYS A 355 6.30 12.38 24.01
CA CYS A 355 7.43 12.73 24.85
C CYS A 355 8.47 11.60 24.90
N THR A 356 9.72 11.97 25.14
CA THR A 356 10.82 11.07 25.43
C THR A 356 10.68 10.57 26.87
N LEU A 357 10.66 9.25 27.02
CA LEU A 357 10.63 8.57 28.31
C LEU A 357 12.03 8.01 28.63
N SER A 358 12.41 8.03 29.90
CA SER A 358 13.58 7.28 30.36
C SER A 358 13.42 5.78 30.10
N ASP A 359 14.54 5.07 30.16
CA ASP A 359 14.50 3.63 30.35
C ASP A 359 13.71 3.25 31.60
N ARG A 360 13.24 2.00 31.63
CA ARG A 360 12.44 1.48 32.73
C ARG A 360 13.27 1.46 34.02
N ILE A 361 12.89 2.28 34.98
CA ILE A 361 13.53 2.34 36.30
C ILE A 361 12.73 1.48 37.28
N ARG A 362 13.42 0.63 38.05
CA ARG A 362 12.77 -0.21 39.07
C ARG A 362 12.74 0.52 40.41
N ASP A 363 11.55 0.95 40.83
CA ASP A 363 11.29 1.51 42.14
C ASP A 363 10.85 0.38 43.11
N ARG A 364 11.47 0.33 44.30
CA ARG A 364 11.21 -0.73 45.29
C ARG A 364 9.79 -0.68 45.87
N SER A 365 9.15 0.48 45.85
CA SER A 365 7.83 0.73 46.45
C SER A 365 6.71 0.82 45.43
N ARG A 366 6.99 1.41 44.25
CA ARG A 366 5.97 1.68 43.21
C ARG A 366 6.07 0.75 41.99
N GLY A 367 7.08 -0.11 41.95
CA GLY A 367 7.33 -0.99 40.81
C GLY A 367 8.03 -0.25 39.66
N ASN A 368 7.70 -0.59 38.41
CA ASN A 368 8.35 0.02 37.25
C ASN A 368 7.84 1.46 37.03
N VAL A 369 8.77 2.42 36.96
CA VAL A 369 8.49 3.83 36.71
C VAL A 369 9.26 4.33 35.49
N TYR A 370 8.72 5.40 34.88
CA TYR A 370 9.27 6.09 33.73
C TYR A 370 9.33 7.59 34.04
N GLU A 371 10.44 8.23 33.69
CA GLU A 371 10.64 9.67 33.83
C GLU A 371 10.39 10.36 32.48
N ILE A 372 9.67 11.47 32.48
CA ILE A 372 9.45 12.28 31.27
C ILE A 372 10.65 13.20 31.08
N LEU A 373 11.39 13.03 29.98
CA LEU A 373 12.66 13.71 29.74
C LEU A 373 12.51 14.95 28.85
N ASP A 374 11.75 14.83 27.77
CA ASP A 374 11.54 15.90 26.79
C ASP A 374 10.19 15.73 26.09
N TYR A 375 9.60 16.82 25.61
CA TYR A 375 8.42 16.82 24.75
C TYR A 375 8.78 16.78 23.25
N ASN A 376 10.04 17.04 22.91
CA ASN A 376 10.56 16.97 21.55
C ASN A 376 11.20 15.60 21.28
N VAL A 377 10.37 14.62 20.93
CA VAL A 377 10.79 13.22 20.74
C VAL A 377 11.92 13.06 19.71
N ASN A 378 11.91 13.87 18.65
CA ASN A 378 12.86 13.74 17.54
C ASN A 378 14.02 14.73 17.61
N GLY A 379 14.06 15.60 18.62
CA GLY A 379 15.08 16.63 18.74
C GLY A 379 15.04 17.69 17.63
N PHE A 380 13.87 17.99 17.07
CA PHE A 380 13.73 19.03 16.05
C PHE A 380 14.22 20.39 16.56
N HIS A 381 14.98 21.11 15.75
CA HIS A 381 15.54 22.40 16.14
C HIS A 381 14.61 23.55 15.77
N GLY A 382 14.52 24.56 16.64
CA GLY A 382 13.75 25.78 16.38
C GLY A 382 12.25 25.64 16.59
N GLU A 383 11.49 26.54 15.95
CA GLU A 383 10.03 26.56 15.97
C GLU A 383 9.47 25.83 14.73
N PRO A 384 8.26 25.25 14.81
CA PRO A 384 7.57 24.68 13.67
C PRO A 384 7.41 25.67 12.53
N ALA A 385 7.65 25.22 11.30
CA ALA A 385 7.43 26.01 10.09
C ALA A 385 5.96 26.46 9.94
N SER A 386 5.03 25.65 10.44
CA SER A 386 3.62 26.00 10.60
C SER A 386 3.14 25.54 11.98
N ILE A 387 2.44 26.44 12.69
CA ILE A 387 1.84 26.14 13.99
C ILE A 387 0.39 25.68 13.78
N ILE A 388 -0.01 24.64 14.51
CA ILE A 388 -1.40 24.19 14.59
C ILE A 388 -2.09 24.99 15.69
N GLU A 389 -3.01 25.85 15.27
CA GLU A 389 -3.70 26.80 16.15
C GLU A 389 -4.58 26.12 17.21
N ALA A 390 -4.78 26.81 18.34
CA ALA A 390 -5.47 26.28 19.51
C ALA A 390 -6.96 25.94 19.29
N ASN A 391 -7.56 26.47 18.22
CA ASN A 391 -8.96 26.23 17.85
C ASN A 391 -9.17 24.99 16.98
N ILE A 392 -8.10 24.36 16.49
CA ILE A 392 -8.18 23.16 15.65
C ILE A 392 -8.52 21.96 16.55
N PRO A 393 -9.63 21.23 16.32
CA PRO A 393 -9.97 20.06 17.11
C PRO A 393 -8.93 18.95 16.97
N ILE A 394 -8.62 18.25 18.05
CA ILE A 394 -7.68 17.10 18.00
C ILE A 394 -8.31 15.83 17.41
N SER A 395 -9.64 15.80 17.26
CA SER A 395 -10.35 14.68 16.68
C SER A 395 -9.89 14.45 15.24
N GLY A 396 -9.23 13.31 14.99
CA GLY A 396 -8.65 12.98 13.68
C GLY A 396 -7.28 13.61 13.39
N LEU A 397 -6.70 14.38 14.33
CA LEU A 397 -5.37 14.97 14.13
C LEU A 397 -4.25 13.92 14.29
N PHE A 398 -4.41 13.02 15.26
CA PHE A 398 -3.44 11.96 15.58
C PHE A 398 -3.90 10.60 15.02
N ARG A 399 -2.92 9.79 14.62
CA ARG A 399 -3.09 8.44 14.08
C ARG A 399 -2.72 7.41 15.14
N PHE A 400 -3.73 6.91 15.85
CA PHE A 400 -3.56 5.83 16.82
C PHE A 400 -3.85 4.50 16.12
N THR A 401 -2.79 3.76 15.79
CA THR A 401 -2.86 2.40 15.22
C THR A 401 -2.43 1.35 16.23
#